data_AF-A0A495QQA6-F1
#
_entry.id   AF-A0A495QQA6-F1
#
_cell.length_a   1.000
_cell.length_b   1.000
_cell.length_c   1.000
_cell.angle_alpha   90.00
_cell.angle_beta   90.00
_cell.angle_gamma   90.00
#
_symmetry.space_group_name_H-M   'P 1'
#
loop_
_entity.id
_entity.type
_entity.pdbx_description
1 polymer ?
#
loop_
_entity_poly.entity_id
_entity_poly.type
_entity_poly.pdbx_seq_one_letter_code
_entity_poly.pdbx_strand_id
1 'polypeptide(L)' 'MSGMSIADAKGLVYEPVRGPKRKIEFEPQSNGGFERVEAVWNGCQWRVTGREVVTTMRRI' A
#
# COMPACT_ATOMS: atom_id res chain seq x y z
N MET A 1 11.16 -21.77 4.64
CA MET A 1 10.10 -21.18 3.80
C MET A 1 8.89 -20.97 4.70
N SER A 2 8.84 -19.85 5.43
CA SER A 2 7.79 -19.57 6.42
C SER A 2 6.56 -18.97 5.76
N GLY A 3 5.40 -19.46 6.18
CA GLY A 3 4.10 -19.06 5.68
C GLY A 3 3.85 -17.57 5.84
N MET A 4 3.45 -16.93 4.74
CA MET A 4 2.94 -15.57 4.73
C MET A 4 1.63 -15.53 5.51
N SER A 5 1.67 -14.98 6.72
CA SER A 5 0.48 -14.57 7.44
C SER A 5 -0.20 -13.43 6.66
N ILE A 6 -1.53 -13.28 6.75
CA ILE A 6 -2.25 -12.13 6.16
C ILE A 6 -1.70 -10.79 6.72
N ALA A 7 -1.06 -10.82 7.89
CA ALA A 7 -0.39 -9.67 8.51
C ALA A 7 0.91 -9.22 7.80
N ASP A 8 1.48 -10.02 6.89
CA ASP A 8 2.71 -9.67 6.15
C ASP A 8 2.46 -8.87 4.86
N ALA A 9 1.20 -8.74 4.40
CA ALA A 9 0.89 -7.96 3.19
C ALA A 9 0.75 -6.47 3.51
N LYS A 10 1.86 -5.79 3.87
CA LYS A 10 1.87 -4.35 4.21
C LYS A 10 1.66 -3.40 3.02
N GLY A 11 1.44 -3.94 1.83
CA GLY A 11 1.28 -3.17 0.62
C GLY A 11 1.73 -3.92 -0.62
N LEU A 12 1.69 -3.23 -1.74
CA LEU A 12 2.22 -3.73 -3.01
C LEU A 12 2.87 -2.60 -3.81
N VAL A 13 3.89 -2.96 -4.57
CA VAL A 13 4.56 -2.07 -5.52
C VAL A 13 4.35 -2.64 -6.91
N TYR A 14 3.98 -1.80 -7.87
CA TYR A 14 3.71 -2.22 -9.24
C TYR A 14 4.19 -1.18 -10.25
N GLU A 15 4.62 -1.65 -11.41
CA GLU A 15 5.08 -0.83 -12.53
C GLU A 15 4.01 -0.84 -13.61
N PRO A 16 3.26 0.26 -13.80
CA PRO A 16 2.30 0.33 -14.89
C PRO A 16 3.02 0.38 -16.24
N VAL A 17 2.38 -0.15 -17.28
CA VAL A 17 2.92 -0.13 -18.66
C VAL A 17 3.25 1.30 -19.13
N ARG A 18 2.54 2.30 -18.62
CA ARG A 18 2.80 3.72 -18.86
C ARG A 18 2.83 4.49 -17.55
N GLY A 19 3.82 5.36 -17.42
CA GLY A 19 3.98 6.26 -16.29
C GLY A 19 4.86 5.69 -15.17
N PRO A 20 4.96 6.41 -14.05
CA PRO A 20 5.85 6.07 -12.96
C PRO A 20 5.38 4.86 -12.14
N LYS A 21 6.34 4.18 -11.49
CA LYS A 21 6.11 3.10 -10.53
C LYS A 21 5.19 3.57 -9.40
N ARG A 22 4.32 2.67 -8.95
CA ARG A 22 3.29 2.95 -7.94
C ARG A 22 3.43 2.03 -6.74
N LYS A 23 3.02 2.53 -5.58
CA LYS A 23 3.01 1.83 -4.31
C LYS A 23 1.67 2.06 -3.61
N ILE A 24 1.13 1.01 -3.03
CA ILE A 24 0.00 1.07 -2.09
C ILE A 24 0.51 0.48 -0.78
N GLU A 25 0.34 1.20 0.32
CA GLU A 25 0.61 0.73 1.68
C GLU A 25 -0.64 0.77 2.53
N PHE A 26 -0.71 -0.08 3.54
CA PHE A 26 -1.78 -0.09 4.52
C PHE A 26 -1.18 0.06 5.92
N GLU A 27 -1.32 1.25 6.50
CA GLU A 27 -0.80 1.59 7.81
C GLU A 27 -1.87 1.33 8.87
N PRO A 28 -1.62 0.46 9.88
CA PRO A 28 -2.58 0.24 10.95
C PRO A 28 -2.86 1.50 11.75
N GLN A 29 -4.12 1.74 12.09
CA GLN A 29 -4.55 2.81 12.99
C GLN A 29 -4.92 2.26 14.38
N SER A 30 -4.89 3.13 15.38
CA SER A 30 -5.24 2.78 16.77
C SER A 30 -6.72 2.38 16.94
N ASN A 31 -7.60 2.80 16.03
CA ASN A 31 -9.03 2.47 16.02
C ASN A 31 -9.34 1.10 15.39
N GLY A 32 -8.32 0.32 15.01
CA GLY A 32 -8.47 -0.98 14.37
C GLY A 32 -8.74 -0.94 12.86
N GLY A 33 -8.76 0.25 12.25
CA GLY A 33 -8.76 0.44 10.80
C GLY A 33 -7.35 0.54 10.21
N PHE A 34 -7.28 0.82 8.91
CA PHE A 34 -6.02 1.04 8.19
C PHE A 34 -6.09 2.35 7.42
N GLU A 35 -5.00 3.12 7.38
CA GLU A 35 -4.81 4.17 6.39
C GLU A 35 -4.16 3.55 5.14
N ARG A 36 -4.90 3.55 4.03
CA ARG A 36 -4.40 3.18 2.70
C ARG A 36 -3.65 4.38 2.12
N VAL A 37 -2.35 4.24 1.90
CA VAL A 37 -1.50 5.29 1.33
C VAL A 37 -1.11 4.91 -0.09
N GLU A 38 -1.49 5.75 -1.06
CA GLU A 38 -1.01 5.67 -2.43
C GLU A 38 0.20 6.57 -2.63
N ALA A 39 1.23 6.05 -3.28
CA ALA A 39 2.40 6.83 -3.66
C ALA A 39 2.91 6.50 -5.05
N VAL A 40 3.54 7.51 -5.67
CA VAL A 40 4.14 7.45 -6.99
C VAL A 40 5.63 7.75 -6.88
N TRP A 41 6.47 6.98 -7.57
CA TRP A 41 7.91 7.25 -7.64
C TRP A 41 8.18 8.44 -8.57
N ASN A 42 8.84 9.48 -8.06
CA ASN A 42 9.17 10.68 -8.86
C ASN A 42 10.59 10.68 -9.44
N GLY A 43 11.36 9.58 -9.26
CA GLY A 43 12.77 9.49 -9.66
C GLY A 43 13.73 9.46 -8.47
N CYS A 44 13.36 10.03 -7.32
CA CYS A 44 14.22 10.09 -6.13
C CYS A 44 13.54 9.58 -4.86
N GLN A 45 12.22 9.76 -4.75
CA GLN A 45 11.45 9.38 -3.58
C GLN A 45 10.02 9.01 -3.96
N TRP A 46 9.35 8.31 -3.04
CA TRP A 46 7.92 8.10 -3.11
C TRP A 46 7.20 9.40 -2.75
N ARG A 47 6.37 9.90 -3.67
CA ARG A 47 5.48 11.02 -3.42
C ARG A 47 4.07 10.48 -3.16
N VAL A 48 3.54 10.75 -1.97
CA VAL A 48 2.16 10.39 -1.62
C VAL A 48 1.19 11.15 -2.53
N THR A 49 0.25 10.43 -3.12
CA THR A 49 -0.79 10.97 -4.01
C THR A 49 -2.21 10.75 -3.50
N GLY A 50 -2.39 9.84 -2.53
CA GLY A 50 -3.70 9.57 -1.94
C GLY A 50 -3.58 8.94 -0.57
N ARG A 51 -4.59 9.21 0.28
CA ARG A 51 -4.78 8.61 1.59
C ARG A 51 -6.26 8.34 1.80
N GLU A 52 -6.58 7.19 2.38
CA GLU A 52 -7.96 6.80 2.64
C GLU A 52 -8.04 5.88 3.85
N VAL A 53 -8.99 6.11 4.76
CA VAL A 53 -9.24 5.18 5.87
C VAL A 53 -10.09 4.03 5.37
N VAL A 54 -9.59 2.80 5.50
CA VAL A 54 -10.26 1.57 5.11
C VAL A 54 -10.46 0.65 6.30
N THR A 55 -11.62 0.01 6.37
CA THR A 55 -12.02 -0.84 7.51
C THR A 55 -11.90 -2.34 7.22
N THR A 56 -11.75 -2.73 5.95
CA THR A 56 -11.67 -4.14 5.55
C THR A 56 -10.69 -4.32 4.40
N MET A 57 -9.73 -5.22 4.56
CA MET A 57 -8.81 -5.66 3.51
C MET A 57 -9.04 -7.14 3.25
N ARG A 58 -9.20 -7.52 1.98
CA ARG A 58 -9.31 -8.91 1.58
C ARG A 58 -8.42 -9.19 0.37
N ARG A 59 -7.77 -10.34 0.38
CA ARG A 59 -7.11 -10.87 -0.83
C ARG A 59 -8.18 -11.46 -1.74
N ILE A 60 -8.11 -11.16 -3.03
CA ILE A 60 -8.96 -11.76 -4.07
C ILE A 60 -8.29 -12.99 -4.67
#